data_AF-A0A376KXF0-F1
#
_entry.id   AF-A0A376KXF0-F1
#
_cell.length_a   1.000
_cell.length_b   1.000
_cell.length_c   1.000
_cell.angle_alpha   90.00
_cell.angle_beta   90.00
_cell.angle_gamma   90.00
#
_symmetry.space_group_name_H-M   'P 1'
#
loop_
_entity.id
_entity.type
_entity.pdbx_description
1 polymer ?
#
loop_
_entity_poly.entity_id
_entity_poly.type
_entity_poly.pdbx_seq_one_letter_code
_entity_poly.pdbx_strand_id
1 'polypeptide(L)'
;MKLKNTLLASALLSATAFSVNAATELTPEQAAAVKPFDRVVVTGRFNAIGEAVKAVSRRADKEGAASFYVVDTSDFGNSGNWRVVADLYKADAEKAEETSNRVINGVVELPKDQAVLIEPFDTVTVQGFYRSQPEVNDAITKAAKAKGAYSFYIVRQIDANQGGNQRITAFIYKKRC
;
A
#
# COMPACT_ATOMS: atom_id res chain seq x y z
N MET A 1 -15.76 9.93 17.85
CA MET A 1 -16.31 9.26 16.63
C MET A 1 -15.14 8.59 15.91
N LYS A 2 -15.16 7.27 15.63
CA LYS A 2 -14.01 6.59 15.00
C LYS A 2 -13.93 6.97 13.52
N LEU A 3 -13.05 7.91 13.18
CA LEU A 3 -12.69 8.23 11.79
C LEU A 3 -11.89 7.05 11.24
N LYS A 4 -12.58 6.13 10.57
CA LYS A 4 -11.94 4.99 9.91
C LYS A 4 -11.24 5.48 8.65
N ASN A 5 -9.92 5.56 8.69
CA ASN A 5 -8.94 5.45 7.59
C ASN A 5 -9.21 6.19 6.27
N THR A 6 -10.02 7.25 6.28
CA THR A 6 -10.45 7.91 5.04
C THR A 6 -10.32 9.41 5.25
N LEU A 7 -9.39 10.03 4.52
CA LEU A 7 -9.17 11.48 4.39
C LEU A 7 -8.44 12.16 5.55
N LEU A 8 -7.15 11.88 5.71
CA LEU A 8 -6.19 12.86 6.23
C LEU A 8 -4.97 12.93 5.30
N ALA A 9 -5.21 13.00 3.99
CA ALA A 9 -4.26 13.64 3.08
C ALA A 9 -4.49 15.14 3.21
N SER A 10 -3.87 15.77 4.22
CA SER A 10 -3.78 17.23 4.26
C SER A 10 -3.04 17.64 2.99
N ALA A 11 -3.72 18.37 2.11
CA ALA A 11 -3.16 18.84 0.84
C ALA A 11 -1.81 19.50 1.10
N LEU A 12 -0.76 18.95 0.50
CA LEU A 12 0.59 19.53 0.46
C LEU A 12 0.46 21.01 0.11
N LEU A 13 0.64 21.89 1.10
CA LEU A 13 0.90 23.30 0.81
C LEU A 13 2.25 23.34 0.11
N SER A 14 2.21 23.46 -1.22
CA SER A 14 3.36 23.83 -2.03
C SER A 14 3.89 25.18 -1.54
N ALA A 15 4.91 25.14 -0.70
CA ALA A 15 5.68 26.30 -0.30
C ALA A 15 7.15 26.03 -0.62
N THR A 16 7.59 26.52 -1.77
CA THR A 16 9.00 26.81 -2.01
C THR A 16 9.44 27.89 -1.02
N ALA A 17 9.98 27.49 0.12
CA ALA A 17 10.73 28.38 1.00
C ALA A 17 11.70 27.56 1.84
N PHE A 18 12.99 27.86 1.70
CA PHE A 18 14.04 27.35 2.57
C PHE A 18 13.77 27.83 4.01
N SER A 19 13.28 26.92 4.86
CA SER A 19 13.38 27.05 6.32
C SER A 19 13.97 25.75 6.87
N VAL A 20 15.11 25.90 7.53
CA VAL A 20 15.89 24.83 8.13
C VAL A 20 15.14 24.30 9.37
N ASN A 21 14.79 23.01 9.37
CA ASN A 21 14.33 22.17 10.51
C ASN A 21 12.83 22.17 10.89
N ALA A 22 11.91 21.86 9.95
CA ALA A 22 10.62 21.29 10.33
C ALA A 22 10.37 19.97 9.58
N ALA A 23 10.04 18.91 10.33
CA ALA A 23 9.80 17.59 9.78
C ALA A 23 8.60 17.68 8.83
N THR A 24 8.75 17.10 7.64
CA THR A 24 7.74 17.19 6.58
C THR A 24 6.69 16.08 6.73
N GLU A 25 5.42 16.40 6.54
CA GLU A 25 4.36 15.39 6.52
C GLU A 25 4.40 14.61 5.20
N LEU A 26 4.49 13.28 5.29
CA LEU A 26 4.46 12.38 4.14
C LEU A 26 3.04 12.07 3.71
N THR A 27 2.86 11.82 2.41
CA THR A 27 1.64 11.17 1.92
C THR A 27 1.61 9.70 2.34
N PRO A 28 0.44 9.03 2.33
CA PRO A 28 0.36 7.59 2.62
C PRO A 28 1.25 6.74 1.72
N GLU A 29 1.37 7.11 0.44
CA GLU A 29 2.20 6.41 -0.55
C GLU A 29 3.69 6.58 -0.26
N GLN A 30 4.13 7.80 0.09
CA GLN A 30 5.51 8.07 0.48
C GLN A 30 5.86 7.35 1.78
N ALA A 31 4.98 7.39 2.77
CA ALA A 31 5.15 6.70 4.05
C ALA A 31 5.24 5.17 3.88
N ALA A 32 4.43 4.59 3.00
CA ALA A 32 4.46 3.16 2.70
C ALA A 32 5.73 2.70 1.96
N ALA A 33 6.44 3.61 1.29
CA ALA A 33 7.64 3.30 0.53
C ALA A 33 8.93 3.25 1.38
N VAL A 34 8.87 3.67 2.65
CA VAL A 34 10.02 3.72 3.56
C VAL A 34 9.68 3.14 4.93
N LYS A 35 10.69 2.67 5.66
CA LYS A 35 10.52 2.14 7.02
C LYS A 35 10.58 3.29 8.05
N PRO A 36 9.59 3.41 8.95
CA PRO A 36 9.72 4.34 10.07
C PRO A 36 10.76 3.81 11.06
N PHE A 37 11.53 4.71 11.65
CA PHE A 37 12.49 4.34 12.71
C PHE A 37 11.84 4.37 14.10
N ASP A 38 10.75 5.13 14.27
CA ASP A 38 10.02 5.22 15.54
C ASP A 38 8.54 5.58 15.30
N ARG A 39 7.68 5.30 16.29
CA ARG A 39 6.27 5.67 16.33
C ARG A 39 5.98 6.43 17.62
N VAL A 40 5.57 7.67 17.47
CA VAL A 40 5.28 8.55 18.60
C VAL A 40 3.78 8.79 18.78
N VAL A 41 3.42 9.15 20.00
CA VAL A 41 2.05 9.54 20.37
C VAL A 41 2.08 10.96 20.92
N VAL A 42 1.27 11.83 20.37
CA VAL A 42 1.07 13.20 20.86
C VAL A 42 -0.36 13.34 21.37
N THR A 43 -0.50 13.67 22.65
CA THR A 43 -1.81 13.95 23.27
C THR A 43 -1.92 15.43 23.58
N GLY A 44 -3.06 16.03 23.28
CA GLY A 44 -3.31 17.43 23.59
C GLY A 44 -4.73 17.85 23.28
N ARG A 45 -5.08 19.05 23.74
CA ARG A 45 -6.32 19.70 23.34
C ARG A 45 -6.05 20.42 22.02
N PHE A 46 -6.52 19.82 20.92
CA PHE A 46 -6.41 20.40 19.59
C PHE A 46 -7.80 20.81 19.11
N ASN A 47 -7.94 22.05 18.67
CA ASN A 47 -9.20 22.57 18.15
C ASN A 47 -9.33 22.32 16.64
N ALA A 48 -8.19 22.08 15.97
CA ALA A 48 -8.13 21.80 14.54
C ALA A 48 -7.04 20.76 14.23
N ILE A 49 -7.24 20.02 13.14
CA ILE A 49 -6.27 19.03 12.63
C ILE A 49 -4.90 19.67 12.36
N GLY A 50 -4.87 20.91 11.84
CA GLY A 50 -3.60 21.61 11.61
C GLY A 50 -2.81 21.90 12.90
N GLU A 51 -3.46 22.03 14.06
CA GLU A 51 -2.75 22.18 15.34
C GLU A 51 -2.13 20.86 15.80
N ALA A 52 -2.87 19.76 15.63
CA ALA A 52 -2.38 18.41 15.87
C ALA A 52 -1.18 18.09 14.98
N VAL A 53 -1.26 18.35 13.67
CA VAL A 53 -0.17 18.14 12.71
C VAL A 53 1.06 18.98 13.07
N LYS A 54 0.89 20.26 13.43
CA LYS A 54 2.00 21.10 13.90
C LYS A 54 2.65 20.57 15.18
N ALA A 55 1.86 20.00 16.09
CA ALA A 55 2.38 19.40 17.31
C ALA A 55 3.18 18.12 17.01
N VAL A 56 2.71 17.30 16.07
CA VAL A 56 3.44 16.14 15.57
C VAL A 56 4.74 16.55 14.86
N SER A 57 4.70 17.55 13.98
CA SER A 57 5.90 18.07 13.29
C SER A 57 6.98 18.48 14.29
N ARG A 58 6.64 19.29 15.30
CA ARG A 58 7.58 19.66 16.38
C ARG A 58 8.10 18.46 17.17
N ARG A 59 7.25 17.45 17.39
CA ARG A 59 7.66 16.22 18.08
C ARG A 59 8.65 15.42 17.21
N ALA A 60 8.36 15.30 15.93
CA ALA A 60 9.19 14.64 14.93
C ALA A 60 10.58 15.31 14.82
N ASP A 61 10.62 16.64 14.75
CA ASP A 61 11.87 17.43 14.76
C ASP A 61 12.72 17.15 16.00
N LYS A 62 12.08 17.14 17.17
CA LYS A 62 12.77 16.89 18.45
C LYS A 62 13.38 15.48 18.51
N GLU A 63 12.73 14.50 17.88
CA GLU A 63 13.24 13.13 17.75
C GLU A 63 14.21 12.96 16.55
N GLY A 64 14.53 14.06 15.86
CA GLY A 64 15.46 14.08 14.73
C GLY A 64 14.93 13.36 13.51
N ALA A 65 13.62 13.38 13.28
CA ALA A 65 13.00 12.90 12.06
C ALA A 65 13.09 13.96 10.97
N ALA A 66 13.33 13.54 9.72
CA ALA A 66 13.22 14.43 8.56
C ALA A 66 11.76 14.56 8.10
N SER A 67 10.98 13.49 8.31
CA SER A 67 9.60 13.40 7.88
C SER A 67 8.75 12.64 8.89
N PHE A 68 7.44 12.82 8.85
CA PHE A 68 6.48 12.07 9.67
C PHE A 68 5.22 11.73 8.89
N TYR A 69 4.46 10.75 9.37
CA TYR A 69 3.14 10.41 8.83
C TYR A 69 2.14 10.20 9.97
N VAL A 70 1.02 10.92 9.95
CA VAL A 70 -0.06 10.73 10.96
C VAL A 70 -0.82 9.45 10.63
N VAL A 71 -0.68 8.46 11.50
CA VAL A 71 -1.29 7.13 11.37
C VAL A 71 -2.73 7.13 11.87
N ASP A 72 -2.98 7.79 13.00
CA ASP A 72 -4.29 7.81 13.65
C ASP A 72 -4.50 9.13 14.40
N THR A 73 -5.74 9.60 14.44
CA THR A 73 -6.18 10.68 15.33
C THR A 73 -7.49 10.26 15.98
N SER A 74 -7.51 10.21 17.31
CA SER A 74 -8.64 9.71 18.08
C SER A 74 -8.90 10.51 19.35
N ASP A 75 -10.15 10.50 19.83
CA ASP A 75 -10.53 11.12 21.10
C ASP A 75 -9.82 10.42 22.27
N PHE A 76 -9.30 11.20 23.22
CA PHE A 76 -8.59 10.71 24.40
C PHE A 76 -9.37 11.06 25.69
N GLY A 77 -9.88 10.01 26.35
CA GLY A 77 -10.44 10.10 27.71
C GLY A 77 -11.70 10.96 27.86
N ASN A 78 -12.57 11.04 26.84
CA ASN A 78 -13.84 11.79 26.84
C ASN A 78 -13.73 13.27 27.26
N SER A 79 -12.53 13.85 27.22
CA SER A 79 -12.21 15.18 27.76
C SER A 79 -12.12 16.28 26.69
N GLY A 80 -12.37 15.92 25.42
CA GLY A 80 -12.09 16.79 24.26
C GLY A 80 -10.61 16.86 23.90
N ASN A 81 -9.74 16.10 24.57
CA ASN A 81 -8.36 15.90 24.15
C ASN A 81 -8.30 14.90 23.01
N TRP A 82 -7.35 15.07 22.10
CA TRP A 82 -7.06 14.13 21.04
C TRP A 82 -5.74 13.42 21.34
N ARG A 83 -5.65 12.19 20.87
CA ARG A 83 -4.45 11.37 20.76
C ARG A 83 -4.13 11.24 19.28
N VAL A 84 -2.93 11.64 18.91
CA VAL A 84 -2.41 11.58 17.54
C VAL A 84 -1.24 10.61 17.52
N VAL A 85 -1.31 9.57 16.70
CA VAL A 85 -0.23 8.60 16.51
C VAL A 85 0.47 8.93 15.20
N ALA A 86 1.79 9.01 15.22
CA ALA A 86 2.57 9.33 14.03
C ALA A 86 3.83 8.46 13.91
N ASP A 87 4.12 8.05 12.70
CA ASP A 87 5.35 7.38 12.30
C ASP A 87 6.41 8.41 11.93
N LEU A 88 7.66 8.17 12.34
CA LEU A 88 8.79 9.06 12.12
C LEU A 88 9.81 8.43 11.17
N TYR A 89 10.35 9.23 10.26
CA TYR A 89 11.26 8.79 9.21
C TYR A 89 12.54 9.63 9.20
N LYS A 90 13.70 8.99 9.03
CA LYS A 90 14.98 9.67 8.77
C LYS A 90 15.06 10.11 7.31
N ALA A 91 15.97 11.03 7.01
CA ALA A 91 16.21 11.47 5.62
C ALA A 91 16.73 10.33 4.73
N ASP A 92 17.44 9.37 5.34
CA ASP A 92 18.02 8.17 4.75
C ASP A 92 17.23 6.90 5.11
N ALA A 93 15.93 7.04 5.44
CA ALA A 93 15.09 5.91 5.80
C ALA A 93 15.17 4.78 4.75
N GLU A 94 15.39 3.55 5.23
CA GLU A 94 15.42 2.37 4.37
C GLU A 94 14.11 2.26 3.60
N LYS A 95 14.19 1.87 2.32
CA LYS A 95 12.99 1.55 1.56
C LYS A 95 12.25 0.41 2.27
N ALA A 96 10.92 0.51 2.30
CA ALA A 96 10.09 -0.60 2.72
C ALA A 96 10.44 -1.80 1.85
N GLU A 97 10.48 -2.99 2.45
CA GLU A 97 10.74 -4.21 1.70
C GLU A 97 9.65 -4.36 0.65
N GLU A 98 10.04 -4.29 -0.63
CA GLU A 98 9.16 -4.71 -1.72
C GLU A 98 8.81 -6.17 -1.42
N THR A 99 7.54 -6.41 -1.07
CA THR A 99 7.09 -7.76 -0.79
C THR A 99 7.36 -8.58 -2.03
N SER A 100 8.30 -9.54 -1.93
CA SER A 100 8.66 -10.37 -3.07
C SER A 100 7.40 -11.04 -3.59
N ASN A 101 7.13 -10.85 -4.88
CA ASN A 101 5.98 -11.45 -5.54
C ASN A 101 6.00 -12.97 -5.38
N ARG A 102 4.81 -13.56 -5.20
CA ARG A 102 4.67 -15.02 -5.08
C ARG A 102 5.03 -15.67 -6.42
N VAL A 103 5.83 -16.74 -6.37
CA VAL A 103 6.18 -17.53 -7.56
C VAL A 103 5.47 -18.88 -7.47
N ILE A 104 4.73 -19.23 -8.52
CA ILE A 104 3.93 -20.46 -8.60
C ILE A 104 4.28 -21.16 -9.92
N ASN A 105 4.71 -22.42 -9.86
CA ASN A 105 5.17 -23.18 -11.03
C ASN A 105 6.28 -22.49 -11.87
N GLY A 106 7.01 -21.54 -11.27
CA GLY A 106 8.03 -20.73 -11.95
C GLY A 106 7.47 -19.49 -12.68
N VAL A 107 6.20 -19.14 -12.45
CA VAL A 107 5.54 -17.93 -12.97
C VAL A 107 5.22 -17.01 -11.80
N VAL A 108 5.58 -15.73 -11.92
CA VAL A 108 5.39 -14.71 -10.87
C VAL A 108 3.95 -14.20 -10.89
N GLU A 109 3.27 -14.20 -9.76
CA GLU A 109 1.98 -13.53 -9.59
C GLU A 109 2.23 -12.03 -9.37
N LEU A 110 1.70 -11.18 -10.25
CA LEU A 110 1.82 -9.74 -10.09
C LEU A 110 0.65 -9.18 -9.30
N PRO A 111 0.89 -8.23 -8.39
CA PRO A 111 -0.17 -7.37 -7.89
C PRO A 111 -0.62 -6.37 -8.98
N LYS A 112 -1.80 -5.78 -8.79
CA LYS A 112 -2.45 -4.92 -9.80
C LYS A 112 -1.60 -3.70 -10.16
N ASP A 113 -1.00 -3.05 -9.17
CA ASP A 113 -0.13 -1.88 -9.30
C ASP A 113 1.10 -2.16 -10.18
N GLN A 114 1.67 -3.36 -10.11
CA GLN A 114 2.74 -3.77 -11.02
C GLN A 114 2.22 -4.18 -12.40
N ALA A 115 1.09 -4.89 -12.45
CA ALA A 115 0.50 -5.38 -13.69
C ALA A 115 0.05 -4.24 -14.63
N VAL A 116 -0.44 -3.12 -14.10
CA VAL A 116 -0.86 -1.96 -14.93
C VAL A 116 0.30 -1.17 -15.53
N LEU A 117 1.52 -1.33 -15.01
CA LEU A 117 2.72 -0.66 -15.51
C LEU A 117 3.37 -1.40 -16.69
N ILE A 118 2.84 -2.58 -17.03
CA ILE A 118 3.40 -3.45 -18.04
C ILE A 118 2.33 -3.93 -19.03
N GLU A 119 2.72 -4.06 -20.29
CA GLU A 119 1.79 -4.53 -21.33
C GLU A 119 1.77 -6.06 -21.38
N PRO A 120 0.60 -6.71 -21.32
CA PRO A 120 0.49 -8.14 -21.50
C PRO A 120 0.75 -8.53 -22.95
N PHE A 121 1.51 -9.60 -23.18
CA PHE A 121 1.75 -10.08 -24.55
C PHE A 121 0.64 -11.00 -25.05
N ASP A 122 -0.10 -11.64 -24.14
CA ASP A 122 -1.21 -12.54 -24.43
C ASP A 122 -2.07 -12.72 -23.17
N THR A 123 -3.12 -13.52 -23.28
CA THR A 123 -4.01 -13.91 -22.20
C THR A 123 -4.13 -15.44 -22.12
N VAL A 124 -4.47 -15.95 -20.94
CA VAL A 124 -4.86 -17.34 -20.74
C VAL A 124 -6.24 -17.38 -20.10
N THR A 125 -7.08 -18.29 -20.57
CA THR A 125 -8.37 -18.58 -19.94
C THR A 125 -8.41 -20.05 -19.57
N VAL A 126 -8.76 -20.32 -18.32
CA VAL A 126 -9.01 -21.68 -17.81
C VAL A 126 -10.44 -21.77 -17.32
N GLN A 127 -11.04 -22.95 -17.49
CA GLN A 127 -12.39 -23.24 -17.03
C GLN A 127 -12.38 -24.56 -16.28
N GLY A 128 -13.02 -24.60 -15.12
CA GLY A 128 -13.03 -25.79 -14.28
C GLY A 128 -13.72 -25.56 -12.94
N PHE A 129 -13.82 -26.62 -12.15
CA PHE A 129 -14.28 -26.57 -10.78
C PHE A 129 -13.07 -26.40 -9.86
N TYR A 130 -12.94 -25.25 -9.20
CA TYR A 130 -11.83 -24.93 -8.30
C TYR A 130 -12.35 -24.70 -6.89
N ARG A 131 -11.82 -25.44 -5.92
CA ARG A 131 -12.25 -25.38 -4.52
C ARG A 131 -11.55 -24.29 -3.72
N SER A 132 -10.45 -23.75 -4.25
CA SER A 132 -9.63 -22.76 -3.57
C SER A 132 -8.83 -21.89 -4.55
N GLN A 133 -8.38 -20.73 -4.08
CA GLN A 133 -7.53 -19.83 -4.88
C GLN A 133 -6.20 -20.47 -5.31
N PRO A 134 -5.50 -21.30 -4.49
CA PRO A 134 -4.33 -22.03 -4.94
C PRO A 134 -4.57 -22.94 -6.15
N GLU A 135 -5.74 -23.60 -6.25
CA GLU A 135 -6.08 -24.43 -7.41
C GLU A 135 -6.27 -23.59 -8.68
N VAL A 136 -6.93 -22.42 -8.56
CA VAL A 136 -7.06 -21.45 -9.66
C VAL A 136 -5.68 -21.00 -10.13
N ASN A 137 -4.81 -20.63 -9.19
CA ASN A 137 -3.48 -20.14 -9.49
C ASN A 137 -2.59 -21.22 -10.12
N ASP A 138 -2.68 -22.46 -9.66
CA ASP A 138 -1.96 -23.60 -10.26
C ASP A 138 -2.40 -23.83 -11.72
N ALA A 139 -3.70 -23.84 -12.00
CA ALA A 139 -4.23 -24.00 -13.34
C ALA A 139 -3.81 -22.87 -14.28
N ILE A 140 -3.92 -21.61 -13.83
CA ILE A 140 -3.50 -20.43 -14.60
C ILE A 140 -2.00 -20.45 -14.86
N THR A 141 -1.18 -20.72 -13.85
CA THR A 141 0.29 -20.71 -13.98
C THR A 141 0.80 -21.83 -14.89
N LYS A 142 0.17 -23.01 -14.88
CA LYS A 142 0.44 -24.08 -15.86
C LYS A 142 0.15 -23.64 -17.29
N ALA A 143 -1.02 -23.04 -17.53
CA ALA A 143 -1.38 -22.52 -18.85
C ALA A 143 -0.47 -21.36 -19.30
N ALA A 144 -0.12 -20.45 -18.38
CA ALA A 144 0.77 -19.33 -18.63
C ALA A 144 2.19 -19.81 -18.97
N LYS A 145 2.72 -20.78 -18.20
CA LYS A 145 4.04 -21.38 -18.44
C LYS A 145 4.11 -22.08 -19.80
N ALA A 146 3.05 -22.78 -20.22
CA ALA A 146 2.98 -23.41 -21.53
C ALA A 146 3.09 -22.39 -22.68
N LYS A 147 2.67 -21.14 -22.45
CA LYS A 147 2.84 -20.01 -23.38
C LYS A 147 4.16 -19.22 -23.19
N GLY A 148 5.03 -19.69 -22.29
CA GLY A 148 6.30 -19.04 -21.98
C GLY A 148 6.13 -17.69 -21.29
N ALA A 149 5.16 -17.59 -20.37
CA ALA A 149 5.01 -16.44 -19.50
C ALA A 149 6.03 -16.45 -18.36
N TYR A 150 6.52 -15.26 -18.01
CA TYR A 150 7.32 -15.05 -16.79
C TYR A 150 6.43 -14.69 -15.60
N SER A 151 5.38 -13.90 -15.84
CA SER A 151 4.46 -13.46 -14.82
C SER A 151 3.02 -13.43 -15.32
N PHE A 152 2.06 -13.38 -14.38
CA PHE A 152 0.63 -13.35 -14.68
C PHE A 152 -0.14 -12.42 -13.71
N TYR A 153 -1.30 -11.95 -14.16
CA TYR A 153 -2.27 -11.22 -13.33
C TYR A 153 -3.68 -11.68 -13.69
N ILE A 154 -4.46 -12.17 -12.72
CA ILE A 154 -5.85 -12.58 -12.94
C ILE A 154 -6.72 -11.33 -13.09
N VAL A 155 -7.31 -11.16 -14.26
CA VAL A 155 -8.15 -10.00 -14.58
C VAL A 155 -9.64 -10.26 -14.36
N ARG A 156 -10.04 -11.53 -14.43
CA ARG A 156 -11.45 -11.91 -14.33
C ARG A 156 -11.57 -13.32 -13.80
N GLN A 157 -12.42 -13.50 -12.79
CA GLN A 157 -12.85 -14.80 -12.28
C GLN A 157 -14.37 -14.74 -12.14
N ILE A 158 -15.08 -15.57 -12.89
CA ILE A 158 -16.54 -15.60 -12.88
C ILE A 158 -17.05 -17.01 -12.69
N ASP A 159 -18.16 -17.14 -11.98
CA ASP A 159 -18.93 -18.38 -11.95
C ASP A 159 -19.66 -18.53 -13.30
N ALA A 160 -19.35 -19.62 -13.99
CA ALA A 160 -19.86 -19.89 -15.33
C ALA A 160 -21.29 -20.47 -15.31
N ASN A 161 -21.74 -21.10 -14.21
CA ASN A 161 -23.05 -21.74 -14.06
C ASN A 161 -23.44 -21.92 -12.58
N GLN A 162 -24.71 -22.25 -12.32
CA GLN A 162 -25.25 -22.61 -10.98
C GLN A 162 -24.58 -23.85 -10.32
N GLY A 163 -23.73 -24.58 -11.05
CA GLY A 163 -23.03 -25.79 -10.56
C GLY A 163 -21.61 -25.55 -10.01
N GLY A 164 -21.19 -24.31 -9.78
CA GLY A 164 -19.88 -24.00 -9.17
C GLY A 164 -18.67 -24.08 -10.09
N ASN A 165 -18.87 -24.27 -11.41
CA ASN A 165 -17.79 -24.15 -12.39
C ASN A 165 -17.40 -22.68 -12.57
N GLN A 166 -16.11 -22.40 -12.59
CA GLN A 166 -15.56 -21.06 -12.76
C GLN A 166 -14.82 -20.94 -14.10
N ARG A 167 -14.85 -19.74 -14.67
CA ARG A 167 -14.03 -19.34 -15.82
C ARG A 167 -13.13 -18.18 -15.39
N ILE A 168 -11.82 -18.39 -15.50
CA ILE A 168 -10.80 -17.46 -15.04
C ILE A 168 -9.94 -17.04 -16.22
N THR A 169 -9.77 -15.73 -16.38
CA THR A 169 -8.90 -15.13 -17.39
C THR A 169 -7.78 -14.37 -16.70
N ALA A 170 -6.55 -14.59 -17.16
CA ALA A 170 -5.36 -13.88 -16.71
C ALA A 170 -4.61 -13.28 -17.89
N PHE A 171 -4.04 -12.11 -17.66
CA PHE A 171 -3.03 -11.50 -18.50
C PHE A 171 -1.67 -12.14 -18.19
N ILE A 172 -0.87 -12.36 -19.23
CA ILE A 172 0.46 -12.96 -19.10
C ILE A 172 1.53 -12.05 -19.73
N TYR A 173 2.70 -12.05 -19.09
CA TYR A 173 3.78 -11.11 -19.41
C TYR A 173 5.09 -11.84 -19.66
N LYS A 174 5.93 -11.28 -20.54
CA LYS A 174 7.30 -11.75 -20.76
C LYS A 174 8.23 -11.20 -19.66
N LYS A 175 9.37 -11.86 -19.48
CA LYS A 175 10.43 -11.33 -18.64
C LYS A 175 10.96 -10.05 -19.31
N ARG A 176 10.96 -8.93 -18.60
CA ARG A 176 11.61 -7.72 -19.10
C ARG A 176 13.12 -7.97 -19.13
N CYS A 177 13.71 -7.74 -20.30
CA CYS A 177 15.16 -7.79 -20.53
C CYS A 177 15.73 -6.40 -20.31
#